data_AF-A0A6L5F8A2-F1
#
_entry.id   AF-A0A6L5F8A2-F1
#
_cell.length_a   1.000
_cell.length_b   1.000
_cell.length_c   1.000
_cell.angle_alpha   90.00
_cell.angle_beta   90.00
_cell.angle_gamma   90.00
#
_symmetry.space_group_name_H-M   'P 1'
#
loop_
_entity.id
_entity.type
_entity.pdbx_description
1 polymer ?
#
loop_
_entity_poly.entity_id
_entity_poly.type
_entity_poly.pdbx_seq_one_letter_code
_entity_poly.pdbx_strand_id
1 'polypeptide(L)'
;MNHTITEVTPGAITERVSVIDVREPAETAADHIPDALLAPLDSLLVFVQEAFPDRDTRIVLYCASGERSRKGAQTLIDEGYKDVASLKGGFREWVSRSMPVAGGSTLSRYARHLVIPEIGANGQRALGEASVAVLGAGGLGSPVSLYLAAAGVGRLSLIDDDVVDETNLQRQIIHDTPSIGEKKTDSAARRLRDLNPDVDVVTVTKRLNASNVKEILGGHDVVVDGADNFPTRYLLNDASIHLSVPVVHGSIYRFEGQISVFYPPHGPCYRCLFPAPPPPELAPNCAEGGVIGALPGVIGSLQALETIKLILGIGEPLVGRLMIHDVLSSEVTTINIQKDPECPACGSDQPPELIDYDETCLR
;
A
#
# COMPACT_ATOMS: atom_id res chain seq x y z
N MET A 1 48.83 -7.03 -6.98
CA MET A 1 48.85 -5.87 -7.90
C MET A 1 47.40 -5.41 -8.03
N ASN A 2 47.07 -4.12 -7.96
CA ASN A 2 45.67 -3.69 -8.14
C ASN A 2 45.31 -3.81 -9.63
N HIS A 3 44.72 -4.94 -10.00
CA HIS A 3 44.13 -5.09 -11.33
C HIS A 3 42.87 -4.23 -11.39
N THR A 4 42.76 -3.37 -12.41
CA THR A 4 41.50 -2.67 -12.67
C THR A 4 40.49 -3.70 -13.17
N ILE A 5 39.52 -4.04 -12.33
CA ILE A 5 38.48 -5.02 -12.66
C ILE A 5 37.60 -4.48 -13.77
N THR A 6 37.43 -5.26 -14.82
CA THR A 6 36.51 -4.94 -15.92
C THR A 6 35.08 -4.92 -15.40
N GLU A 7 34.35 -3.84 -15.68
CA GLU A 7 32.92 -3.76 -15.40
C GLU A 7 32.10 -3.86 -16.69
N VAL A 8 30.99 -4.60 -16.63
CA VAL A 8 30.06 -4.74 -17.76
C VAL A 8 28.71 -4.14 -17.41
N THR A 9 28.04 -3.55 -18.39
CA THR A 9 26.66 -3.05 -18.23
C THR A 9 25.64 -4.20 -18.41
N PRO A 10 24.44 -4.11 -17.81
CA PRO A 10 23.39 -5.13 -17.95
C PRO A 10 23.11 -5.61 -19.39
N GLY A 11 23.09 -4.69 -20.37
CA GLY A 11 22.83 -5.04 -21.78
C GLY A 11 23.97 -5.79 -22.50
N ALA A 12 25.12 -5.98 -21.84
CA ALA A 12 26.25 -6.76 -22.38
C ALA A 12 26.24 -8.22 -21.92
N ILE A 13 25.32 -8.60 -21.02
CA ILE A 13 25.12 -10.00 -20.61
C ILE A 13 24.31 -10.69 -21.72
N THR A 14 24.91 -11.73 -22.31
CA THR A 14 24.34 -12.54 -23.41
C THR A 14 24.35 -14.01 -23.02
N GLU A 15 23.69 -14.88 -23.80
CA GLU A 15 23.57 -16.33 -23.53
C GLU A 15 24.90 -17.09 -23.36
N ARG A 16 26.04 -16.51 -23.78
CA ARG A 16 27.38 -17.15 -23.69
C ARG A 16 28.18 -16.75 -22.45
N VAL A 17 27.53 -16.19 -21.43
CA VAL A 17 28.19 -15.69 -20.22
C VAL A 17 27.70 -16.45 -19.00
N SER A 18 28.62 -16.94 -18.18
CA SER A 18 28.27 -17.50 -16.87
C SER A 18 28.09 -16.37 -15.86
N VAL A 19 26.83 -16.11 -15.48
CA VAL A 19 26.50 -15.09 -14.48
C VAL A 19 26.44 -15.74 -13.10
N ILE A 20 27.16 -15.17 -12.14
CA ILE A 20 27.23 -15.70 -10.77
C ILE A 20 26.75 -14.63 -9.78
N ASP A 21 25.77 -15.00 -8.97
CA ASP A 21 25.24 -14.20 -7.87
C ASP A 21 26.08 -14.44 -6.61
N VAL A 22 26.80 -13.42 -6.15
CA VAL A 22 27.62 -13.51 -4.93
C VAL A 22 26.93 -12.98 -3.69
N ARG A 23 25.61 -12.79 -3.75
CA ARG A 23 24.76 -12.43 -2.61
C ARG A 23 24.51 -13.64 -1.70
N GLU A 24 23.92 -13.37 -0.54
CA GLU A 24 23.51 -14.42 0.39
C GLU A 24 22.31 -15.21 -0.17
N PRO A 25 22.14 -16.50 0.18
CA PRO A 25 21.04 -17.32 -0.33
C PRO A 25 19.64 -16.73 -0.13
N ALA A 26 19.43 -16.01 0.98
CA ALA A 26 18.17 -15.32 1.26
C ALA A 26 17.89 -14.16 0.29
N GLU A 27 18.93 -13.44 -0.16
CA GLU A 27 18.79 -12.39 -1.18
C GLU A 27 18.42 -13.02 -2.54
N THR A 28 19.12 -14.07 -2.95
CA THR A 28 18.90 -14.77 -4.23
C THR A 28 17.56 -15.48 -4.31
N ALA A 29 17.10 -16.07 -3.19
CA ALA A 29 15.79 -16.70 -3.11
C ALA A 29 14.66 -15.67 -3.29
N ALA A 30 14.86 -14.42 -2.83
CA ALA A 30 13.91 -13.35 -3.02
C ALA A 30 13.86 -12.91 -4.50
N ASP A 31 15.00 -12.63 -5.11
CA ASP A 31 15.13 -12.29 -6.52
C ASP A 31 16.55 -12.53 -7.03
N HIS A 32 16.72 -12.71 -8.34
CA HIS A 32 18.03 -12.86 -8.99
C HIS A 32 17.93 -12.64 -10.51
N ILE A 33 19.09 -12.43 -11.14
CA ILE A 33 19.20 -12.44 -12.60
C ILE A 33 18.85 -13.85 -13.11
N PRO A 34 17.98 -14.01 -14.12
CA PRO A 34 17.64 -15.33 -14.66
C PRO A 34 18.88 -16.12 -15.06
N ASP A 35 18.83 -17.43 -14.80
CA ASP A 35 19.91 -18.38 -15.06
C ASP A 35 21.22 -18.11 -14.31
N ALA A 36 21.24 -17.15 -13.37
CA ALA A 36 22.41 -16.91 -12.54
C ALA A 36 22.64 -18.06 -11.55
N LEU A 37 23.91 -18.44 -11.40
CA LEU A 37 24.34 -19.44 -10.43
C LEU A 37 24.63 -18.77 -9.08
N LEU A 38 24.07 -19.30 -8.00
CA LEU A 38 24.33 -18.82 -6.65
C LEU A 38 25.69 -19.32 -6.15
N ALA A 39 26.58 -18.38 -5.80
CA ALA A 39 27.83 -18.67 -5.11
C ALA A 39 28.19 -17.49 -4.18
N PRO A 40 27.72 -17.50 -2.92
CA PRO A 40 28.01 -16.45 -1.94
C PRO A 40 29.51 -16.18 -1.85
N LEU A 41 29.88 -14.91 -1.62
CA LEU A 41 31.27 -14.45 -1.76
C LEU A 41 32.30 -15.26 -0.95
N ASP A 42 31.92 -15.79 0.20
CA ASP A 42 32.77 -16.63 1.07
C ASP A 42 33.09 -18.00 0.48
N SER A 43 32.16 -18.56 -0.28
CA SER A 43 32.23 -19.87 -0.94
C SER A 43 32.61 -19.78 -2.43
N LEU A 44 32.66 -18.56 -2.98
CA LEU A 44 32.82 -18.28 -4.41
C LEU A 44 33.97 -19.06 -5.06
N LEU A 45 35.17 -19.02 -4.46
CA LEU A 45 36.35 -19.62 -5.08
C LEU A 45 36.20 -21.14 -5.24
N VAL A 46 35.70 -21.81 -4.20
CA VAL A 46 35.49 -23.26 -4.19
C VAL A 46 34.46 -23.62 -5.26
N PHE A 47 33.32 -22.92 -5.27
CA PHE A 47 32.27 -23.14 -6.25
C PHE A 47 32.78 -22.98 -7.70
N VAL A 48 33.50 -21.90 -7.98
CA VAL A 48 33.96 -21.61 -9.34
C VAL A 48 35.02 -22.61 -9.80
N GLN A 49 35.91 -23.07 -8.92
CA GLN A 49 36.90 -24.10 -9.27
C GLN A 49 36.26 -25.44 -9.61
N GLU A 50 35.16 -25.80 -8.93
CA GLU A 50 34.42 -27.04 -9.20
C GLU A 50 33.55 -26.93 -10.46
N ALA A 51 32.80 -25.84 -10.61
CA ALA A 51 31.84 -25.66 -11.70
C ALA A 51 32.52 -25.24 -13.02
N PHE A 52 33.64 -24.50 -12.94
CA PHE A 52 34.35 -23.91 -14.08
C PHE A 52 35.86 -24.22 -14.01
N PRO A 53 36.27 -25.46 -14.30
CA PRO A 53 37.69 -25.83 -14.28
C PRO A 53 38.52 -25.15 -15.38
N ASP A 54 37.89 -24.73 -16.48
CA ASP A 54 38.53 -23.98 -17.56
C ASP A 54 38.68 -22.49 -17.17
N ARG A 55 39.93 -22.05 -17.05
CA ARG A 55 40.31 -20.69 -16.63
C ARG A 55 40.08 -19.61 -17.70
N ASP A 56 39.76 -20.02 -18.92
CA ASP A 56 39.38 -19.12 -20.02
C ASP A 56 37.85 -18.89 -20.10
N THR A 57 37.07 -19.54 -19.21
CA THR A 57 35.61 -19.33 -19.12
C THR A 57 35.28 -17.87 -18.79
N ARG A 58 34.34 -17.28 -19.54
CA ARG A 58 33.84 -15.93 -19.29
C ARG A 58 32.85 -15.90 -18.11
N ILE A 59 33.24 -15.24 -17.03
CA ILE A 59 32.48 -15.16 -15.78
C ILE A 59 32.11 -13.70 -15.48
N VAL A 60 30.83 -13.45 -15.19
CA VAL A 60 30.36 -12.14 -14.70
C VAL A 60 29.77 -12.31 -13.31
N LEU A 61 30.37 -11.64 -12.33
CA LEU A 61 29.87 -11.63 -10.96
C LEU A 61 28.95 -10.43 -10.75
N TYR A 62 27.90 -10.61 -9.96
CA TYR A 62 27.12 -9.49 -9.46
C TYR A 62 26.75 -9.68 -7.99
N CYS A 63 26.49 -8.56 -7.33
CA CYS A 63 25.88 -8.52 -6.01
C CYS A 63 24.81 -7.41 -6.00
N ALA A 64 24.34 -6.98 -4.83
CA ALA A 64 23.35 -5.91 -4.73
C ALA A 64 23.78 -4.59 -5.41
N SER A 65 24.99 -4.08 -5.13
CA SER A 65 25.48 -2.75 -5.58
C SER A 65 26.74 -2.78 -6.46
N GLY A 66 27.43 -3.91 -6.55
CA GLY A 66 28.72 -4.06 -7.26
C GLY A 66 29.97 -4.17 -6.36
N GLU A 67 29.85 -3.96 -5.06
CA GLU A 67 31.00 -3.98 -4.13
C GLU A 67 31.54 -5.38 -3.84
N ARG A 68 30.65 -6.34 -3.49
CA ARG A 68 31.03 -7.73 -3.21
C ARG A 68 31.53 -8.43 -4.48
N SER A 69 30.88 -8.19 -5.62
CA SER A 69 31.25 -8.79 -6.90
C SER A 69 32.63 -8.33 -7.40
N ARG A 70 33.02 -7.06 -7.19
CA ARG A 70 34.40 -6.64 -7.46
C ARG A 70 35.41 -7.37 -6.58
N LYS A 71 35.14 -7.53 -5.28
CA LYS A 71 36.05 -8.30 -4.41
C LYS A 71 36.19 -9.74 -4.90
N GLY A 72 35.08 -10.40 -5.23
CA GLY A 72 35.09 -11.75 -5.78
C GLY A 72 35.83 -11.85 -7.11
N ALA A 73 35.67 -10.86 -8.00
CA ALA A 73 36.31 -10.85 -9.30
C ALA A 73 37.83 -10.74 -9.17
N GLN A 74 38.31 -9.92 -8.23
CA GLN A 74 39.74 -9.85 -7.92
C GLN A 74 40.27 -11.20 -7.44
N THR A 75 39.57 -11.88 -6.54
CA THR A 75 39.97 -13.20 -6.04
C THR A 75 40.10 -14.22 -7.18
N LEU A 76 39.15 -14.26 -8.12
CA LEU A 76 39.21 -15.19 -9.24
C LEU A 76 40.36 -14.88 -10.21
N ILE A 77 40.63 -13.59 -10.45
CA ILE A 77 41.75 -13.16 -11.29
C ILE A 77 43.09 -13.55 -10.66
N ASP A 78 43.23 -13.34 -9.34
CA ASP A 78 44.44 -13.72 -8.59
C ASP A 78 44.67 -15.24 -8.63
N GLU A 79 43.59 -16.02 -8.74
CA GLU A 79 43.58 -17.48 -8.88
C GLU A 79 43.70 -17.96 -10.35
N GLY A 80 43.91 -17.04 -11.30
CA GLY A 80 44.27 -17.36 -12.69
C GLY A 80 43.12 -17.42 -13.70
N TYR A 81 41.88 -17.03 -13.33
CA TYR A 81 40.80 -16.86 -14.30
C TYR A 81 41.03 -15.61 -15.16
N LYS A 82 40.94 -15.76 -16.49
CA LYS A 82 41.40 -14.72 -17.43
C LYS A 82 40.30 -13.76 -17.91
N ASP A 83 39.04 -14.20 -17.91
CA ASP A 83 37.91 -13.40 -18.39
C ASP A 83 36.82 -13.26 -17.30
N VAL A 84 37.13 -12.44 -16.30
CA VAL A 84 36.25 -12.16 -15.16
C VAL A 84 35.85 -10.68 -15.16
N ALA A 85 34.56 -10.39 -15.00
CA ALA A 85 34.05 -9.03 -14.88
C ALA A 85 33.03 -8.90 -13.74
N SER A 86 32.82 -7.67 -13.27
CA SER A 86 31.74 -7.31 -12.34
C SER A 86 30.60 -6.61 -13.08
N LEU A 87 29.36 -6.92 -12.73
CA LEU A 87 28.20 -6.17 -13.22
C LEU A 87 28.20 -4.76 -12.62
N LYS A 88 28.28 -3.74 -13.47
CA LYS A 88 28.28 -2.33 -13.07
C LYS A 88 26.95 -1.98 -12.39
N GLY A 89 27.04 -1.47 -11.17
CA GLY A 89 25.87 -1.12 -10.34
C GLY A 89 25.09 -2.31 -9.76
N GLY A 90 25.55 -3.54 -10.01
CA GLY A 90 24.98 -4.78 -9.47
C GLY A 90 23.52 -5.03 -9.89
N PHE A 91 22.82 -5.78 -9.04
CA PHE A 91 21.41 -6.14 -9.25
C PHE A 91 20.47 -4.94 -9.25
N ARG A 92 20.78 -3.89 -8.48
CA ARG A 92 19.96 -2.65 -8.46
C ARG A 92 19.92 -1.98 -9.83
N GLU A 93 21.06 -1.87 -10.51
CA GLU A 93 21.12 -1.30 -11.86
C GLU A 93 20.36 -2.19 -12.86
N TRP A 94 20.46 -3.52 -12.73
CA TRP A 94 19.72 -4.48 -13.55
C TRP A 94 18.20 -4.26 -13.44
N VAL A 95 17.68 -4.18 -12.22
CA VAL A 95 16.25 -3.91 -11.96
C VAL A 95 15.83 -2.52 -12.44
N SER A 96 16.65 -1.49 -12.21
CA SER A 96 16.35 -0.12 -12.64
C SER A 96 16.14 0.01 -14.16
N ARG A 97 16.80 -0.87 -14.92
CA ARG A 97 16.67 -0.95 -16.39
C ARG A 97 15.53 -1.86 -16.85
N SER A 98 14.71 -2.36 -15.92
CA SER A 98 13.59 -3.26 -16.20
C SER A 98 14.03 -4.54 -16.92
N MET A 99 15.22 -5.04 -16.58
CA MET A 99 15.72 -6.32 -17.10
C MET A 99 14.98 -7.49 -16.44
N PRO A 100 14.88 -8.67 -17.09
CA PRO A 100 14.19 -9.83 -16.54
C PRO A 100 14.75 -10.29 -15.19
N VAL A 101 13.91 -10.74 -14.26
CA VAL A 101 14.28 -11.21 -12.91
C VAL A 101 13.62 -12.57 -12.65
N ALA A 102 14.37 -13.50 -12.08
CA ALA A 102 13.91 -14.79 -11.58
C ALA A 102 13.88 -14.79 -10.03
N GLY A 103 13.14 -15.71 -9.40
CA GLY A 103 12.86 -15.63 -7.96
C GLY A 103 11.62 -14.78 -7.65
N GLY A 104 11.08 -14.93 -6.43
CA GLY A 104 9.75 -14.50 -6.00
C GLY A 104 9.23 -13.19 -6.60
N SER A 105 8.03 -13.28 -7.18
CA SER A 105 7.25 -12.28 -7.93
C SER A 105 7.03 -10.90 -7.28
N THR A 106 7.47 -10.71 -6.04
CA THR A 106 7.14 -9.56 -5.20
C THR A 106 8.06 -8.35 -5.48
N LEU A 107 9.36 -8.55 -5.74
CA LEU A 107 10.30 -7.42 -5.96
C LEU A 107 10.20 -6.77 -7.36
N SER A 108 9.90 -7.55 -8.41
CA SER A 108 9.63 -6.99 -9.74
C SER A 108 8.38 -6.10 -9.73
N ARG A 109 7.32 -6.54 -9.01
CA ARG A 109 6.06 -5.79 -8.89
C ARG A 109 6.28 -4.42 -8.25
N TYR A 110 7.10 -4.35 -7.20
CA TYR A 110 7.33 -3.12 -6.44
C TYR A 110 8.63 -2.40 -6.79
N ALA A 111 9.28 -2.76 -7.90
CA ALA A 111 10.57 -2.17 -8.31
C ALA A 111 10.56 -0.63 -8.32
N ARG A 112 9.42 -0.03 -8.67
CA ARG A 112 9.22 1.43 -8.67
C ARG A 112 9.13 2.05 -7.27
N HIS A 113 8.68 1.31 -6.26
CA HIS A 113 8.73 1.76 -4.86
C HIS A 113 10.14 1.65 -4.30
N LEU A 114 10.87 0.59 -4.64
CA LEU A 114 12.22 0.33 -4.12
C LEU A 114 13.24 1.41 -4.49
N VAL A 115 13.02 2.13 -5.57
CA VAL A 115 13.89 3.24 -6.01
C VAL A 115 13.54 4.59 -5.36
N ILE A 116 12.38 4.71 -4.71
CA ILE A 116 11.96 5.94 -4.02
C ILE A 116 12.66 5.98 -2.65
N PRO A 117 13.52 6.96 -2.34
CA PRO A 117 14.28 7.00 -1.10
C PRO A 117 13.42 6.93 0.17
N GLU A 118 12.25 7.58 0.16
CA GLU A 118 11.29 7.60 1.26
C GLU A 118 10.59 6.25 1.49
N ILE A 119 10.59 5.36 0.49
CA ILE A 119 10.00 4.01 0.59
C ILE A 119 11.12 2.97 0.68
N GLY A 120 11.83 2.73 -0.41
CA GLY A 120 12.90 1.74 -0.48
C GLY A 120 12.45 0.34 -0.07
N ALA A 121 13.41 -0.52 0.25
CA ALA A 121 13.11 -1.88 0.72
C ALA A 121 12.43 -1.91 2.10
N ASN A 122 12.78 -0.98 2.99
CA ASN A 122 12.21 -0.94 4.35
C ASN A 122 10.75 -0.49 4.32
N GLY A 123 10.42 0.54 3.55
CA GLY A 123 9.05 0.99 3.39
C GLY A 123 8.19 -0.04 2.68
N GLN A 124 8.72 -0.72 1.65
CA GLN A 124 7.97 -1.80 1.02
C GLN A 124 7.71 -2.98 1.97
N ARG A 125 8.66 -3.30 2.86
CA ARG A 125 8.45 -4.28 3.94
C ARG A 125 7.37 -3.80 4.91
N ALA A 126 7.43 -2.54 5.35
CA ALA A 126 6.42 -1.97 6.25
C ALA A 126 5.01 -2.02 5.64
N LEU A 127 4.87 -1.74 4.34
CA LEU A 127 3.61 -1.94 3.62
C LEU A 127 3.16 -3.40 3.69
N GLY A 128 4.06 -4.35 3.39
CA GLY A 128 3.76 -5.79 3.43
C GLY A 128 3.46 -6.35 4.83
N GLU A 129 3.86 -5.66 5.90
CA GLU A 129 3.55 -6.02 7.29
C GLU A 129 2.27 -5.34 7.81
N ALA A 130 1.80 -4.28 7.13
CA ALA A 130 0.67 -3.48 7.58
C ALA A 130 -0.70 -4.14 7.30
N SER A 131 -1.66 -3.82 8.17
CA SER A 131 -3.06 -4.22 8.04
C SER A 131 -3.97 -3.00 7.99
N VAL A 132 -4.82 -2.93 6.96
CA VAL A 132 -5.77 -1.83 6.75
C VAL A 132 -7.20 -2.35 6.68
N ALA A 133 -8.10 -1.75 7.46
CA ALA A 133 -9.54 -1.96 7.32
C ALA A 133 -10.12 -0.92 6.37
N VAL A 134 -10.82 -1.35 5.32
CA VAL A 134 -11.52 -0.47 4.38
C VAL A 134 -13.02 -0.62 4.60
N LEU A 135 -13.64 0.44 5.12
CA LEU A 135 -15.08 0.49 5.34
C LEU A 135 -15.78 0.98 4.08
N GLY A 136 -16.57 0.11 3.48
CA GLY A 136 -17.23 0.31 2.19
C GLY A 136 -16.36 -0.15 1.03
N ALA A 137 -16.94 -0.97 0.15
CA ALA A 137 -16.39 -1.35 -1.15
C ALA A 137 -17.02 -0.53 -2.30
N GLY A 138 -17.66 0.60 -1.96
CA GLY A 138 -18.34 1.50 -2.89
C GLY A 138 -17.41 2.44 -3.66
N GLY A 139 -17.89 3.66 -3.94
CA GLY A 139 -17.19 4.60 -4.83
C GLY A 139 -15.83 5.05 -4.32
N LEU A 140 -15.72 5.35 -3.02
CA LEU A 140 -14.45 5.71 -2.36
C LEU A 140 -13.60 4.47 -2.06
N GLY A 141 -14.22 3.41 -1.54
CA GLY A 141 -13.54 2.16 -1.20
C GLY A 141 -12.91 1.44 -2.38
N SER A 142 -13.49 1.57 -3.58
CA SER A 142 -12.98 0.98 -4.82
C SER A 142 -11.53 1.40 -5.14
N PRO A 143 -11.23 2.69 -5.41
CA PRO A 143 -9.88 3.15 -5.68
C PRO A 143 -8.95 2.95 -4.48
N VAL A 144 -9.41 3.12 -3.24
CA VAL A 144 -8.61 2.86 -2.02
C VAL A 144 -8.07 1.44 -2.06
N SER A 145 -8.97 0.46 -2.16
CA SER A 145 -8.61 -0.95 -2.09
C SER A 145 -7.71 -1.36 -3.25
N LEU A 146 -7.99 -0.88 -4.47
CA LEU A 146 -7.18 -1.15 -5.65
C LEU A 146 -5.75 -0.62 -5.49
N TYR A 147 -5.58 0.63 -5.05
CA TYR A 147 -4.26 1.23 -4.89
C TYR A 147 -3.47 0.66 -3.72
N LEU A 148 -4.12 0.37 -2.58
CA LEU A 148 -3.45 -0.26 -1.44
C LEU A 148 -3.02 -1.70 -1.75
N ALA A 149 -3.86 -2.47 -2.45
CA ALA A 149 -3.49 -3.79 -2.91
C ALA A 149 -2.32 -3.71 -3.91
N ALA A 150 -2.39 -2.82 -4.89
CA ALA A 150 -1.29 -2.61 -5.86
C ALA A 150 0.01 -2.14 -5.19
N ALA A 151 -0.08 -1.37 -4.11
CA ALA A 151 1.07 -0.92 -3.33
C ALA A 151 1.71 -2.03 -2.47
N GLY A 152 1.02 -3.15 -2.30
CA GLY A 152 1.51 -4.29 -1.51
C GLY A 152 1.27 -4.15 -0.02
N VAL A 153 0.17 -3.51 0.39
CA VAL A 153 -0.28 -3.59 1.78
C VAL A 153 -0.55 -5.05 2.14
N GLY A 154 0.02 -5.53 3.24
CA GLY A 154 0.03 -6.95 3.61
C GLY A 154 -1.35 -7.55 3.80
N ARG A 155 -2.23 -6.87 4.54
CA ARG A 155 -3.61 -7.30 4.79
C ARG A 155 -4.61 -6.19 4.51
N LEU A 156 -5.65 -6.51 3.74
CA LEU A 156 -6.81 -5.64 3.50
C LEU A 156 -8.09 -6.32 3.98
N SER A 157 -8.75 -5.73 4.99
CA SER A 157 -10.05 -6.16 5.48
C SER A 157 -11.16 -5.30 4.86
N LEU A 158 -11.94 -5.89 3.95
CA LEU A 158 -13.03 -5.21 3.26
C LEU A 158 -14.34 -5.39 4.03
N ILE A 159 -14.96 -4.29 4.45
CA ILE A 159 -16.18 -4.30 5.28
C ILE A 159 -17.32 -3.63 4.50
N ASP A 160 -18.30 -4.41 4.05
CA ASP A 160 -19.46 -3.90 3.31
C ASP A 160 -20.60 -4.93 3.36
N ASP A 161 -21.83 -4.49 3.63
CA ASP A 161 -23.03 -5.34 3.71
C ASP A 161 -23.87 -5.39 2.43
N ASP A 162 -23.55 -4.58 1.42
CA ASP A 162 -24.30 -4.49 0.18
C ASP A 162 -23.90 -5.56 -0.86
N VAL A 163 -24.72 -5.61 -1.91
CA VAL A 163 -24.45 -6.32 -3.17
C VAL A 163 -24.12 -5.34 -4.29
N VAL A 164 -23.44 -5.82 -5.33
CA VAL A 164 -23.12 -5.04 -6.54
C VAL A 164 -24.41 -4.74 -7.31
N ASP A 165 -24.60 -3.48 -7.67
CA ASP A 165 -25.76 -2.99 -8.41
C ASP A 165 -25.33 -2.26 -9.69
N GLU A 166 -26.09 -2.43 -10.78
CA GLU A 166 -25.78 -1.83 -12.09
C GLU A 166 -25.66 -0.30 -12.01
N THR A 167 -26.54 0.36 -11.25
CA THR A 167 -26.57 1.83 -11.11
C THR A 167 -25.32 2.38 -10.43
N ASN A 168 -24.56 1.51 -9.77
CA ASN A 168 -23.39 1.85 -8.98
C ASN A 168 -22.08 1.69 -9.79
N LEU A 169 -22.10 0.94 -10.91
CA LEU A 169 -20.92 0.65 -11.74
C LEU A 169 -20.28 1.90 -12.37
N GLN A 170 -21.03 3.01 -12.51
CA GLN A 170 -20.49 4.28 -13.02
C GLN A 170 -19.39 4.90 -12.13
N ARG A 171 -19.28 4.46 -10.87
CA ARG A 171 -18.29 4.96 -9.89
C ARG A 171 -17.59 3.89 -9.06
N GLN A 172 -18.12 2.66 -9.00
CA GLN A 172 -17.55 1.55 -8.21
C GLN A 172 -16.65 0.67 -9.09
N ILE A 173 -15.51 1.22 -9.48
CA ILE A 173 -14.62 0.65 -10.50
C ILE A 173 -13.93 -0.67 -10.12
N ILE A 174 -14.07 -1.11 -8.87
CA ILE A 174 -13.56 -2.42 -8.44
C ILE A 174 -14.49 -3.56 -8.87
N HIS A 175 -15.75 -3.26 -9.17
CA HIS A 175 -16.77 -4.21 -9.60
C HIS A 175 -16.93 -4.20 -11.12
N ASP A 176 -17.58 -5.24 -11.63
CA ASP A 176 -17.87 -5.43 -13.05
C ASP A 176 -19.31 -5.89 -13.27
N THR A 177 -19.78 -5.83 -14.52
CA THR A 177 -21.13 -6.25 -14.90
C THR A 177 -21.42 -7.72 -14.55
N PRO A 178 -20.49 -8.68 -14.74
CA PRO A 178 -20.72 -10.07 -14.29
C PRO A 178 -20.94 -10.22 -12.78
N SER A 179 -20.45 -9.30 -11.95
CA SER A 179 -20.59 -9.35 -10.49
C SER A 179 -21.94 -8.83 -9.97
N ILE A 180 -22.85 -8.33 -10.82
CA ILE A 180 -24.14 -7.79 -10.37
C ILE A 180 -24.91 -8.83 -9.53
N GLY A 181 -25.37 -8.43 -8.34
CA GLY A 181 -26.04 -9.29 -7.36
C GLY A 181 -25.11 -10.08 -6.43
N GLU A 182 -23.80 -10.09 -6.69
CA GLU A 182 -22.81 -10.63 -5.77
C GLU A 182 -22.58 -9.66 -4.59
N LYS A 183 -22.20 -10.18 -3.42
CA LYS A 183 -21.74 -9.33 -2.31
C LYS A 183 -20.58 -8.46 -2.76
N LYS A 184 -20.62 -7.16 -2.45
CA LYS A 184 -19.53 -6.24 -2.83
C LYS A 184 -18.18 -6.70 -2.27
N THR A 185 -18.16 -7.17 -1.03
CA THR A 185 -16.95 -7.71 -0.39
C THR A 185 -16.33 -8.86 -1.18
N ASP A 186 -17.12 -9.80 -1.69
CA ASP A 186 -16.63 -10.97 -2.43
C ASP A 186 -16.14 -10.58 -3.84
N SER A 187 -16.90 -9.76 -4.56
CA SER A 187 -16.52 -9.22 -5.87
C SER A 187 -15.21 -8.43 -5.80
N ALA A 188 -15.11 -7.52 -4.81
CA ALA A 188 -13.90 -6.75 -4.57
C ALA A 188 -12.72 -7.66 -4.22
N ALA A 189 -12.90 -8.63 -3.34
CA ALA A 189 -11.82 -9.51 -2.93
C ALA A 189 -11.28 -10.37 -4.08
N ARG A 190 -12.14 -10.85 -4.98
CA ARG A 190 -11.70 -11.52 -6.22
C ARG A 190 -10.83 -10.58 -7.04
N ARG A 191 -11.29 -9.34 -7.29
CA ARG A 191 -10.55 -8.36 -8.08
C ARG A 191 -9.18 -8.01 -7.47
N LEU A 192 -9.09 -7.88 -6.15
CA LEU A 192 -7.83 -7.56 -5.46
C LEU A 192 -6.83 -8.73 -5.51
N ARG A 193 -7.28 -9.97 -5.33
CA ARG A 193 -6.42 -11.15 -5.44
C ARG A 193 -5.88 -11.34 -6.85
N ASP A 194 -6.69 -11.05 -7.87
CA ASP A 194 -6.25 -11.05 -9.28
C ASP A 194 -5.22 -9.94 -9.55
N LEU A 195 -5.42 -8.76 -8.95
CA LEU A 195 -4.51 -7.62 -9.08
C LEU A 195 -3.15 -7.91 -8.40
N ASN A 196 -3.19 -8.42 -7.18
CA ASN A 196 -2.02 -8.72 -6.38
C ASN A 196 -2.23 -9.95 -5.48
N PRO A 197 -1.68 -11.11 -5.86
CA PRO A 197 -1.86 -12.36 -5.10
C PRO A 197 -1.09 -12.41 -3.77
N ASP A 198 -0.16 -11.47 -3.55
CA ASP A 198 0.65 -11.41 -2.33
C ASP A 198 -0.10 -10.75 -1.15
N VAL A 199 -1.26 -10.17 -1.38
CA VAL A 199 -2.07 -9.45 -0.37
C VAL A 199 -3.08 -10.39 0.29
N ASP A 200 -3.10 -10.45 1.62
CA ASP A 200 -4.14 -11.13 2.38
C ASP A 200 -5.43 -10.31 2.38
N VAL A 201 -6.40 -10.71 1.56
CA VAL A 201 -7.70 -10.04 1.47
C VAL A 201 -8.74 -10.78 2.31
N VAL A 202 -9.20 -10.12 3.37
CA VAL A 202 -10.23 -10.59 4.29
C VAL A 202 -11.56 -9.90 3.99
N THR A 203 -12.66 -10.65 3.96
CA THR A 203 -14.00 -10.10 3.73
C THR A 203 -14.84 -10.13 5.00
N VAL A 204 -15.52 -9.01 5.29
CA VAL A 204 -16.46 -8.86 6.40
C VAL A 204 -17.78 -8.36 5.83
N THR A 205 -18.66 -9.29 5.44
CA THR A 205 -19.99 -8.94 4.91
C THR A 205 -20.98 -8.65 6.04
N LYS A 206 -20.75 -7.58 6.81
CA LYS A 206 -21.60 -7.15 7.91
C LYS A 206 -21.61 -5.62 8.00
N ARG A 207 -22.76 -5.08 8.39
CA ARG A 207 -22.86 -3.67 8.81
C ARG A 207 -22.15 -3.50 10.14
N LEU A 208 -21.36 -2.43 10.27
CA LEU A 208 -20.78 -2.05 11.56
C LEU A 208 -21.88 -1.57 12.50
N ASN A 209 -21.80 -2.00 13.75
CA ASN A 209 -22.67 -1.61 14.84
C ASN A 209 -21.89 -1.60 16.15
N ALA A 210 -22.48 -1.04 17.22
CA ALA A 210 -21.84 -0.91 18.53
C ALA A 210 -21.34 -2.24 19.10
N SER A 211 -22.04 -3.35 18.80
CA SER A 211 -21.69 -4.68 19.30
C SER A 211 -20.50 -5.33 18.60
N ASN A 212 -20.20 -4.96 17.34
CA ASN A 212 -19.19 -5.65 16.52
C ASN A 212 -17.99 -4.77 16.12
N VAL A 213 -18.11 -3.44 16.21
CA VAL A 213 -17.11 -2.52 15.63
C VAL A 213 -15.72 -2.69 16.25
N LYS A 214 -15.62 -2.93 17.56
CA LYS A 214 -14.33 -3.14 18.24
C LYS A 214 -13.64 -4.43 17.81
N GLU A 215 -14.41 -5.49 17.63
CA GLU A 215 -13.90 -6.79 17.18
C GLU A 215 -13.40 -6.69 15.74
N ILE A 216 -14.20 -6.06 14.87
CA ILE A 216 -13.90 -5.97 13.43
C ILE A 216 -12.71 -5.04 13.17
N LEU A 217 -12.62 -3.90 13.86
CA LEU A 217 -11.56 -2.92 13.61
C LEU A 217 -10.30 -3.15 14.46
N GLY A 218 -10.39 -3.92 15.54
CA GLY A 218 -9.27 -4.19 16.42
C GLY A 218 -8.07 -4.83 15.69
N GLY A 219 -6.87 -4.32 15.99
CA GLY A 219 -5.61 -4.87 15.46
C GLY A 219 -5.21 -4.39 14.05
N HIS A 220 -5.97 -3.48 13.44
CA HIS A 220 -5.56 -2.81 12.20
C HIS A 220 -4.67 -1.60 12.50
N ASP A 221 -3.72 -1.31 11.62
CA ASP A 221 -2.83 -0.16 11.74
C ASP A 221 -3.51 1.14 11.29
N VAL A 222 -4.39 1.05 10.29
CA VAL A 222 -5.15 2.17 9.74
C VAL A 222 -6.56 1.72 9.35
N VAL A 223 -7.55 2.58 9.57
CA VAL A 223 -8.91 2.40 9.04
C VAL A 223 -9.18 3.46 7.97
N VAL A 224 -9.75 3.07 6.84
CA VAL A 224 -10.18 3.99 5.78
C VAL A 224 -11.71 4.07 5.78
N ASP A 225 -12.23 5.28 5.93
CA ASP A 225 -13.66 5.56 5.90
C ASP A 225 -14.11 5.83 4.47
N GLY A 226 -14.76 4.85 3.85
CA GLY A 226 -15.51 4.98 2.61
C GLY A 226 -17.02 4.91 2.82
N ALA A 227 -17.51 5.11 4.06
CA ALA A 227 -18.93 5.05 4.37
C ALA A 227 -19.70 6.23 3.76
N ASP A 228 -20.93 5.95 3.33
CA ASP A 228 -21.79 6.90 2.61
C ASP A 228 -22.90 7.49 3.49
N ASN A 229 -22.90 7.19 4.79
CA ASN A 229 -23.92 7.62 5.74
C ASN A 229 -23.30 8.12 7.05
N PHE A 230 -23.98 9.07 7.70
CA PHE A 230 -23.50 9.68 8.94
C PHE A 230 -23.43 8.70 10.13
N PRO A 231 -24.46 7.87 10.40
CA PRO A 231 -24.42 6.91 11.50
C PRO A 231 -23.12 6.12 11.62
N THR A 232 -22.70 5.51 10.51
CA THR A 232 -21.48 4.71 10.45
C THR A 232 -20.23 5.56 10.69
N ARG A 233 -20.18 6.81 10.22
CA ARG A 233 -19.05 7.73 10.44
C ARG A 233 -18.88 8.10 11.92
N TYR A 234 -19.99 8.36 12.62
CA TYR A 234 -19.96 8.66 14.05
C TYR A 234 -19.56 7.44 14.88
N LEU A 235 -20.13 6.26 14.58
CA LEU A 235 -19.72 5.01 15.22
C LEU A 235 -18.24 4.72 14.98
N LEU A 236 -17.76 4.87 13.74
CA LEU A 236 -16.36 4.66 13.38
C LEU A 236 -15.43 5.62 14.14
N ASN A 237 -15.79 6.91 14.21
CA ASN A 237 -15.03 7.88 14.98
C ASN A 237 -14.94 7.49 16.45
N ASP A 238 -16.06 7.11 17.04
CA ASP A 238 -16.10 6.79 18.47
C ASP A 238 -15.28 5.52 18.74
N ALA A 239 -15.43 4.49 17.88
CA ALA A 239 -14.63 3.27 17.95
C ALA A 239 -13.13 3.53 17.76
N SER A 240 -12.74 4.47 16.89
CA SER A 240 -11.33 4.77 16.65
C SER A 240 -10.63 5.38 17.87
N ILE A 241 -11.37 6.13 18.70
CA ILE A 241 -10.88 6.64 19.99
C ILE A 241 -10.63 5.48 20.96
N HIS A 242 -11.54 4.51 21.06
CA HIS A 242 -11.33 3.32 21.89
C HIS A 242 -10.13 2.49 21.46
N LEU A 243 -9.89 2.39 20.16
CA LEU A 243 -8.85 1.56 19.57
C LEU A 243 -7.52 2.30 19.35
N SER A 244 -7.51 3.62 19.50
CA SER A 244 -6.37 4.49 19.18
C SER A 244 -5.82 4.26 17.76
N VAL A 245 -6.72 4.05 16.78
CA VAL A 245 -6.38 3.79 15.38
C VAL A 245 -6.66 5.03 14.52
N PRO A 246 -5.76 5.43 13.60
CA PRO A 246 -6.05 6.52 12.68
C PRO A 246 -7.15 6.15 11.69
N VAL A 247 -8.03 7.12 11.42
CA VAL A 247 -9.09 7.03 10.41
C VAL A 247 -8.78 7.99 9.27
N VAL A 248 -8.58 7.46 8.07
CA VAL A 248 -8.45 8.24 6.84
C VAL A 248 -9.84 8.49 6.27
N HIS A 249 -10.35 9.69 6.52
CA HIS A 249 -11.71 10.09 6.16
C HIS A 249 -11.80 10.62 4.73
N GLY A 250 -12.82 10.16 4.00
CA GLY A 250 -13.21 10.68 2.70
C GLY A 250 -14.71 10.95 2.67
N SER A 251 -15.11 12.07 2.07
CA SER A 251 -16.51 12.31 1.74
C SER A 251 -16.65 13.05 0.43
N ILE A 252 -17.79 12.89 -0.23
CA ILE A 252 -18.08 13.48 -1.53
C ILE A 252 -19.53 13.94 -1.58
N TYR A 253 -19.77 15.07 -2.24
CA TYR A 253 -21.10 15.59 -2.50
C TYR A 253 -21.10 16.37 -3.81
N ARG A 254 -21.87 15.91 -4.80
CA ARG A 254 -21.95 16.50 -6.16
C ARG A 254 -20.59 16.62 -6.85
N PHE A 255 -19.95 17.77 -6.71
CA PHE A 255 -18.67 18.15 -7.33
C PHE A 255 -17.59 18.49 -6.29
N GLU A 256 -17.88 18.36 -5.00
CA GLU A 256 -16.93 18.63 -3.93
C GLU A 256 -16.53 17.32 -3.27
N GLY A 257 -15.24 17.13 -3.07
CA GLY A 257 -14.70 16.06 -2.26
C GLY A 257 -13.90 16.59 -1.07
N GLN A 258 -13.94 15.87 0.05
CA GLN A 258 -13.22 16.21 1.26
C GLN A 258 -12.38 15.03 1.73
N ILE A 259 -11.21 15.32 2.28
CA ILE A 259 -10.30 14.35 2.88
C ILE A 259 -9.62 14.91 4.13
N SER A 260 -9.51 14.07 5.16
CA SER A 260 -8.78 14.38 6.39
C SER A 260 -8.26 13.09 7.03
N VAL A 261 -7.38 13.20 8.02
CA VAL A 261 -6.99 12.09 8.89
C VAL A 261 -7.38 12.43 10.32
N PHE A 262 -8.23 11.61 10.93
CA PHE A 262 -8.58 11.73 12.34
C PHE A 262 -7.80 10.69 13.14
N TYR A 263 -6.97 11.16 14.06
CA TYR A 263 -6.07 10.27 14.81
C TYR A 263 -5.97 10.68 16.29
N PRO A 264 -7.05 10.56 17.09
CA PRO A 264 -6.98 10.78 18.53
C PRO A 264 -6.10 9.69 19.21
N PRO A 265 -5.29 10.03 20.24
CA PRO A 265 -5.11 11.35 20.84
C PRO A 265 -4.10 12.26 20.12
N HIS A 266 -3.46 11.80 19.05
CA HIS A 266 -2.44 12.51 18.27
C HIS A 266 -2.97 13.69 17.42
N GLY A 267 -4.29 13.92 17.41
CA GLY A 267 -4.95 14.98 16.66
C GLY A 267 -6.44 15.09 16.99
N PRO A 268 -7.19 15.92 16.27
CA PRO A 268 -8.65 16.00 16.42
C PRO A 268 -9.32 14.68 15.99
N CYS A 269 -10.51 14.44 16.55
CA CYS A 269 -11.42 13.42 16.06
C CYS A 269 -12.47 14.03 15.11
N TYR A 270 -13.29 13.21 14.45
CA TYR A 270 -14.36 13.67 13.57
C TYR A 270 -15.31 14.63 14.28
N ARG A 271 -15.61 14.37 15.56
CA ARG A 271 -16.48 15.23 16.38
C ARG A 271 -15.88 16.57 16.78
N CYS A 272 -14.57 16.77 16.68
CA CYS A 272 -13.99 18.10 16.81
C CYS A 272 -14.40 19.00 15.64
N LEU A 273 -14.71 18.42 14.48
CA LEU A 273 -15.20 19.12 13.30
C LEU A 273 -16.73 19.15 13.26
N PHE A 274 -17.38 18.01 13.53
CA PHE A 274 -18.82 17.84 13.52
C PHE A 274 -19.30 17.28 14.87
N PRO A 275 -19.59 18.13 15.88
CA PRO A 275 -19.83 17.67 17.25
C PRO A 275 -20.99 16.69 17.42
N ALA A 276 -22.07 16.91 16.66
CA ALA A 276 -23.27 16.11 16.69
C ALA A 276 -23.71 15.73 15.26
N PRO A 277 -24.28 14.52 15.08
CA PRO A 277 -24.87 14.13 13.81
C PRO A 277 -25.89 15.14 13.28
N PRO A 278 -25.96 15.37 11.96
CA PRO A 278 -27.00 16.22 11.39
C PRO A 278 -28.39 15.56 11.53
N PRO A 279 -29.47 16.36 11.63
CA PRO A 279 -30.83 15.84 11.60
C PRO A 279 -31.09 15.00 10.32
N PRO A 280 -31.95 13.95 10.37
CA PRO A 280 -32.24 13.11 9.20
C PRO A 280 -32.69 13.90 7.99
N GLU A 281 -33.47 14.97 8.21
CA GLU A 281 -34.03 15.80 7.15
C GLU A 281 -32.97 16.61 6.39
N LEU A 282 -31.78 16.77 6.97
CA LEU A 282 -30.64 17.50 6.40
C LEU A 282 -29.50 16.58 5.95
N ALA A 283 -29.71 15.26 6.01
CA ALA A 283 -28.72 14.24 5.70
C ALA A 283 -29.06 13.46 4.42
N PRO A 284 -29.13 14.10 3.23
CA PRO A 284 -29.34 13.36 2.00
C PRO A 284 -28.20 12.37 1.79
N ASN A 285 -28.53 11.13 1.48
CA ASN A 285 -27.51 10.14 1.14
C ASN A 285 -26.87 10.48 -0.24
N CYS A 286 -25.70 9.90 -0.53
CA CYS A 286 -25.01 10.13 -1.80
C CYS A 286 -25.85 9.79 -3.04
N ALA A 287 -26.86 8.92 -2.90
CA ALA A 287 -27.75 8.54 -4.01
C ALA A 287 -28.77 9.64 -4.35
N GLU A 288 -29.19 10.45 -3.38
CA GLU A 288 -30.14 11.57 -3.57
C GLU A 288 -29.44 12.84 -4.10
N GLY A 289 -28.19 13.08 -3.69
CA GLY A 289 -27.43 14.26 -4.10
C GLY A 289 -26.82 14.18 -5.50
N GLY A 290 -26.60 12.95 -6.01
CA GLY A 290 -25.83 12.68 -7.22
C GLY A 290 -24.33 12.93 -7.05
N VAL A 291 -23.50 12.22 -7.82
CA VAL A 291 -22.05 12.39 -7.80
C VAL A 291 -21.44 12.14 -9.17
N ILE A 292 -20.48 12.99 -9.57
CA ILE A 292 -19.67 12.74 -10.77
C ILE A 292 -18.77 11.51 -10.53
N GLY A 293 -18.90 10.46 -11.34
CA GLY A 293 -18.29 9.15 -11.05
C GLY A 293 -16.77 9.16 -10.84
N ALA A 294 -16.06 10.10 -11.45
CA ALA A 294 -14.61 10.24 -11.31
C ALA A 294 -14.17 10.85 -9.96
N LEU A 295 -15.02 11.64 -9.29
CA LEU A 295 -14.68 12.31 -8.02
C LEU A 295 -14.35 11.31 -6.90
N PRO A 296 -15.13 10.25 -6.64
CA PRO A 296 -14.74 9.21 -5.71
C PRO A 296 -13.38 8.57 -6.06
N GLY A 297 -13.06 8.44 -7.35
CA GLY A 297 -11.75 8.02 -7.85
C GLY A 297 -10.61 8.92 -7.36
N VAL A 298 -10.80 10.24 -7.46
CA VAL A 298 -9.82 11.24 -7.00
C VAL A 298 -9.65 11.19 -5.48
N ILE A 299 -10.75 11.31 -4.73
CA ILE A 299 -10.70 11.36 -3.26
C ILE A 299 -10.21 10.04 -2.67
N GLY A 300 -10.67 8.90 -3.18
CA GLY A 300 -10.20 7.60 -2.70
C GLY A 300 -8.73 7.32 -3.04
N SER A 301 -8.21 7.87 -4.15
CA SER A 301 -6.76 7.83 -4.42
C SER A 301 -5.97 8.66 -3.39
N LEU A 302 -6.49 9.83 -3.00
CA LEU A 302 -5.89 10.62 -1.91
C LEU A 302 -5.97 9.87 -0.57
N GLN A 303 -7.08 9.16 -0.28
CA GLN A 303 -7.18 8.33 0.93
C GLN A 303 -6.13 7.21 0.92
N ALA A 304 -5.89 6.55 -0.21
CA ALA A 304 -4.82 5.55 -0.33
C ALA A 304 -3.44 6.17 -0.05
N LEU A 305 -3.18 7.37 -0.57
CA LEU A 305 -1.91 8.09 -0.32
C LEU A 305 -1.73 8.47 1.15
N GLU A 306 -2.76 8.99 1.82
CA GLU A 306 -2.71 9.28 3.26
C GLU A 306 -2.47 8.00 4.07
N THR A 307 -3.11 6.89 3.69
CA THR A 307 -2.90 5.58 4.32
C THR A 307 -1.46 5.11 4.19
N ILE A 308 -0.87 5.20 2.98
CA ILE A 308 0.53 4.84 2.74
C ILE A 308 1.47 5.73 3.57
N LYS A 309 1.22 7.05 3.63
CA LYS A 309 2.02 7.97 4.46
C LYS A 309 1.98 7.59 5.94
N LEU A 310 0.81 7.21 6.46
CA LEU A 310 0.65 6.77 7.84
C LEU A 310 1.44 5.49 8.13
N ILE A 311 1.32 4.47 7.27
CA ILE A 311 2.04 3.19 7.41
C ILE A 311 3.55 3.41 7.39
N LEU A 312 4.03 4.26 6.48
CA LEU A 312 5.45 4.49 6.28
C LEU A 312 6.05 5.52 7.24
N GLY A 313 5.22 6.31 7.94
CA GLY A 313 5.67 7.41 8.77
C GLY A 313 6.39 8.51 7.98
N ILE A 314 5.95 8.79 6.75
CA ILE A 314 6.59 9.77 5.85
C ILE A 314 5.71 10.97 5.53
N GLY A 315 6.35 12.07 5.15
CA GLY A 315 5.67 13.32 4.78
C GLY A 315 4.86 13.89 5.94
N GLU A 316 3.79 14.60 5.60
CA GLU A 316 2.86 15.17 6.57
C GLU A 316 1.45 14.65 6.29
N PRO A 317 0.95 13.66 7.05
CA PRO A 317 -0.44 13.23 6.96
C PRO A 317 -1.42 14.38 7.23
N LEU A 318 -2.65 14.30 6.72
CA LEU A 318 -3.70 15.32 6.91
C LEU A 318 -4.29 15.36 8.34
N VAL A 319 -3.54 14.93 9.35
CA VAL A 319 -3.94 15.05 10.75
C VAL A 319 -4.10 16.53 11.10
N GLY A 320 -5.29 16.90 11.58
CA GLY A 320 -5.60 18.31 11.90
C GLY A 320 -5.85 19.21 10.69
N ARG A 321 -6.04 18.64 9.49
CA ARG A 321 -6.29 19.40 8.26
C ARG A 321 -7.44 18.77 7.47
N LEU A 322 -8.41 19.59 7.04
CA LEU A 322 -9.44 19.23 6.08
C LEU A 322 -9.03 19.76 4.72
N MET A 323 -8.73 18.89 3.78
CA MET A 323 -8.57 19.27 2.37
C MET A 323 -9.93 19.15 1.68
N ILE A 324 -10.32 20.20 0.97
CA ILE A 324 -11.54 20.29 0.17
C ILE A 324 -11.12 20.51 -1.28
N HIS A 325 -11.67 19.72 -2.19
CA HIS A 325 -11.43 19.82 -3.62
C HIS A 325 -12.76 20.04 -4.35
N ASP A 326 -12.94 21.25 -4.88
CA ASP A 326 -14.03 21.58 -5.79
C ASP A 326 -13.57 21.28 -7.22
N VAL A 327 -14.15 20.25 -7.84
CA VAL A 327 -13.74 19.82 -9.19
C VAL A 327 -14.33 20.67 -10.31
N LEU A 328 -15.34 21.52 -10.04
CA LEU A 328 -15.85 22.45 -11.06
C LEU A 328 -14.88 23.58 -11.30
N SER A 329 -14.33 24.14 -10.22
CA SER A 329 -13.33 25.21 -10.27
C SER A 329 -11.89 24.68 -10.32
N SER A 330 -11.68 23.39 -10.03
CA SER A 330 -10.35 22.78 -9.81
C SER A 330 -9.56 23.45 -8.68
N GLU A 331 -10.27 23.99 -7.69
CA GLU A 331 -9.66 24.63 -6.53
C GLU A 331 -9.50 23.63 -5.37
N VAL A 332 -8.35 23.72 -4.69
CA VAL A 332 -8.06 22.95 -3.49
C VAL A 332 -7.89 23.91 -2.32
N THR A 333 -8.74 23.79 -1.32
CA THR A 333 -8.68 24.57 -0.08
C THR A 333 -8.30 23.64 1.07
N THR A 334 -7.43 24.08 1.97
CA THR A 334 -7.11 23.34 3.21
C THR A 334 -7.46 24.18 4.42
N ILE A 335 -8.25 23.60 5.33
CA ILE A 335 -8.70 24.22 6.57
C ILE A 335 -8.04 23.49 7.75
N ASN A 336 -7.52 24.24 8.72
CA ASN A 336 -6.96 23.65 9.95
C ASN A 336 -8.09 23.27 10.91
N ILE A 337 -8.07 22.03 11.39
CA ILE A 337 -8.97 21.51 12.43
C ILE A 337 -8.18 21.46 13.73
N GLN A 338 -8.69 22.13 14.77
CA GLN A 338 -8.11 22.04 16.11
C GLN A 338 -8.81 20.95 16.92
N LYS A 339 -8.06 20.27 17.79
CA LYS A 339 -8.68 19.41 18.81
C LYS A 339 -9.42 20.31 19.78
N ASP A 340 -10.72 20.07 19.93
CA ASP A 340 -11.55 20.74 20.92
C ASP A 340 -11.36 20.07 22.30
N PRO A 341 -10.87 20.80 23.33
CA PRO A 341 -10.75 20.28 24.69
C PRO A 341 -12.09 19.83 25.28
N GLU A 342 -13.20 20.44 24.86
CA GLU A 342 -14.55 20.11 25.33
C GLU A 342 -15.28 19.14 24.38
N CYS A 343 -14.54 18.50 23.45
CA CYS A 343 -15.12 17.56 22.50
C CYS A 343 -15.86 16.42 23.24
N PRO A 344 -17.12 16.11 22.90
CA PRO A 344 -17.92 15.10 23.60
C PRO A 344 -17.37 13.67 23.45
N ALA A 345 -16.37 13.45 22.60
CA ALA A 345 -15.76 12.14 22.39
C ALA A 345 -14.28 12.08 22.78
N CYS A 346 -13.43 13.01 22.31
CA CYS A 346 -11.99 12.94 22.57
C CYS A 346 -11.46 14.04 23.52
N GLY A 347 -12.36 14.86 24.09
CA GLY A 347 -12.03 15.90 25.07
C GLY A 347 -11.80 15.33 26.48
N SER A 348 -12.47 14.24 26.81
CA SER A 348 -12.30 13.53 28.09
C SER A 348 -11.37 12.32 27.96
N ASP A 349 -10.76 11.90 29.07
CA ASP A 349 -9.95 10.67 29.13
C ASP A 349 -10.78 9.38 29.02
N GLN A 350 -12.11 9.48 29.14
CA GLN A 350 -13.03 8.37 28.95
C GLN A 350 -13.61 8.43 27.53
N PRO A 351 -13.34 7.42 26.67
CA PRO A 351 -13.96 7.34 25.35
C PRO A 351 -15.49 7.28 25.44
N PRO A 352 -16.23 7.80 24.44
CA PRO A 352 -17.69 7.82 24.45
C PRO A 352 -18.25 6.40 24.44
N GLU A 353 -19.46 6.20 24.97
CA GLU A 353 -20.17 4.93 24.82
C GLU A 353 -20.40 4.64 23.32
N LEU A 354 -20.18 3.39 22.91
CA LEU A 354 -20.51 2.97 21.56
C LEU A 354 -22.00 2.68 21.48
N ILE A 355 -22.70 3.45 20.67
CA ILE A 355 -24.14 3.30 20.42
C ILE A 355 -24.38 3.16 18.93
N ASP A 356 -25.50 2.51 18.59
CA ASP A 356 -26.00 2.51 17.22
C ASP A 356 -26.68 3.85 16.96
N TYR A 357 -26.23 4.53 15.91
CA TYR A 357 -26.77 5.82 15.49
C TYR A 357 -27.93 5.60 14.53
N ASP A 358 -29.08 5.19 15.05
CA ASP A 358 -30.30 4.99 14.27
C ASP A 358 -30.79 6.34 13.68
N GLU A 359 -31.60 6.31 12.61
CA GLU A 359 -32.28 7.52 12.10
C GLU A 359 -33.12 8.23 13.17
N THR A 360 -33.51 7.53 14.25
CA THR A 360 -34.23 8.07 15.41
C THR A 360 -33.34 8.79 16.42
N CYS A 361 -32.03 8.50 16.46
CA CYS A 361 -31.04 9.14 17.34
C CYS A 361 -30.51 10.47 16.79
N LEU A 362 -30.86 10.80 15.54
CA LEU A 362 -30.52 12.07 14.88
C LEU A 362 -31.54 13.19 15.19
N ARG A 363 -32.50 12.96 16.11
CA ARG A 363 -33.57 13.90 16.47
C ARG A 363 -33.22 14.87 17.59
#